data_AF-A0A934E661-F1
#
_entry.id   AF-A0A934E661-F1
#
_cell.length_a   1.000
_cell.length_b   1.000
_cell.length_c   1.000
_cell.angle_alpha   90.00
_cell.angle_beta   90.00
_cell.angle_gamma   90.00
#
_symmetry.space_group_name_H-M   'P 1'
#
loop_
_entity.id
_entity.type
_entity.pdbx_description
1 polymer ?
#
loop_
_entity_poly.entity_id
_entity_poly.type
_entity_poly.pdbx_seq_one_letter_code
_entity_poly.pdbx_strand_id
1 'polypeptide(L)' 'YVESHDEDFIGHFKVVEARLNPKYLCLTLGRKTSPTIEVTFETSSENYAEVKRVMSVMIPNIELQNEG' A
#
# COMPACT_ATOMS: atom_id res chain seq x y z
N TYR A 1 5.92 -9.68 -1.09
CA TYR A 1 7.34 -9.49 -1.41
C TYR A 1 7.43 -8.18 -2.16
N VAL A 2 8.28 -7.25 -1.75
CA VAL A 2 8.57 -6.05 -2.55
C VAL A 2 9.72 -6.44 -3.45
N GLU A 3 9.47 -6.49 -4.75
CA GLU A 3 10.53 -6.63 -5.73
C GLU A 3 10.95 -5.23 -6.16
N SER A 4 12.19 -4.86 -5.84
CA SER A 4 12.76 -3.56 -6.16
C SER A 4 14.19 -3.74 -6.62
N HIS A 5 14.64 -2.85 -7.49
CA HIS A 5 16.05 -2.71 -7.86
C HIS A 5 16.84 -1.89 -6.83
N ASP A 6 16.16 -1.29 -5.85
CA ASP A 6 16.78 -0.60 -4.73
C ASP A 6 17.24 -1.63 -3.70
N GLU A 7 18.56 -1.73 -3.53
CA GLU A 7 19.22 -2.68 -2.63
C GLU A 7 18.76 -2.52 -1.16
N ASP A 8 18.35 -1.31 -0.77
CA ASP A 8 17.83 -1.07 0.57
C ASP A 8 16.45 -1.72 0.79
N PHE A 9 15.74 -2.07 -0.28
CA PHE A 9 14.39 -2.66 -0.22
C PHE A 9 14.33 -4.16 -0.57
N ILE A 10 15.47 -4.86 -0.49
CA ILE A 10 15.52 -6.32 -0.65
C ILE A 10 15.14 -7.04 0.65
N GLY A 11 14.17 -7.97 0.58
CA GLY A 11 13.82 -8.90 1.67
C GLY A 11 12.39 -8.77 2.21
N HIS A 12 12.22 -9.13 3.49
CA HIS A 12 10.93 -9.12 4.18
C HIS A 12 10.82 -7.92 5.13
N PHE A 13 9.72 -7.19 5.02
CA PHE A 13 9.47 -5.97 5.78
C PHE A 13 8.09 -6.05 6.43
N LYS A 14 8.01 -5.64 7.69
CA LYS A 14 6.72 -5.49 8.36
C LYS A 14 6.06 -4.20 7.85
N VAL A 15 4.82 -4.29 7.38
CA VAL A 15 3.98 -3.11 7.14
C VAL A 15 3.47 -2.63 8.50
N VAL A 16 3.75 -1.37 8.85
CA VAL A 16 3.29 -0.75 10.10
C VAL A 16 2.11 0.18 9.88
N GLU A 17 2.02 0.77 8.69
CA GLU A 17 0.89 1.59 8.26
C GLU A 17 0.62 1.31 6.78
N ALA A 18 -0.65 1.33 6.41
CA ALA A 18 -1.08 1.22 5.02
C ALA A 18 -2.25 2.18 4.78
N ARG A 19 -2.18 2.94 3.70
CA ARG A 19 -3.23 3.86 3.27
C ARG A 19 -3.56 3.57 1.81
N LEU A 20 -4.85 3.45 1.51
CA LEU A 20 -5.35 3.21 0.16
C LEU A 20 -6.33 4.32 -0.23
N ASN A 21 -6.14 4.87 -1.43
CA ASN A 21 -7.12 5.70 -2.09
C ASN A 21 -7.24 5.30 -3.59
N PRO A 22 -8.12 5.93 -4.37
CA PRO A 22 -8.32 5.56 -5.78
C PRO A 22 -7.13 5.77 -6.73
N LYS A 23 -6.09 6.48 -6.29
CA LYS A 23 -4.91 6.85 -7.08
C LYS A 23 -3.63 6.18 -6.61
N TYR A 24 -3.56 5.76 -5.34
CA TYR A 24 -2.35 5.15 -4.78
C TYR A 24 -2.62 4.20 -3.61
N LEU A 25 -1.64 3.32 -3.41
CA LEU A 25 -1.42 2.52 -2.22
C LEU A 25 -0.09 2.98 -1.58
N CYS A 26 -0.16 3.39 -0.33
CA CYS A 26 0.98 3.86 0.46
C CYS A 26 1.25 2.87 1.60
N LEU A 27 2.48 2.37 1.70
CA LEU A 27 2.90 1.41 2.73
C LEU A 27 4.10 1.95 3.49
N THR A 28 3.97 2.10 4.81
CA THR A 28 5.12 2.41 5.68
C THR A 28 5.68 1.14 6.27
N LEU A 29 7.00 0.98 6.15
CA LEU A 29 7.71 -0.21 6.59
C LEU A 29 8.34 0.00 7.96
N GLY A 30 8.27 -1.02 8.82
CA GLY A 30 8.91 -1.03 10.14
C GLY A 30 10.42 -1.18 10.03
N ARG A 31 11.13 -0.07 9.80
CA ARG A 31 12.60 0.04 9.79
C ARG A 31 13.05 1.31 10.51
N LYS A 32 14.36 1.46 10.73
CA LYS A 32 14.96 2.59 11.47
C LYS A 32 14.54 3.97 10.94
N THR A 33 14.35 4.11 9.62
CA THR A 33 13.95 5.34 8.96
C THR A 33 12.47 5.38 8.58
N SER A 34 11.71 4.32 8.89
CA SER A 34 10.30 4.13 8.49
C SER A 34 10.01 4.53 7.05
N PRO A 35 10.68 3.90 6.06
CA PRO A 35 10.50 4.30 4.67
C PRO A 35 9.07 4.01 4.22
N THR A 36 8.60 4.86 3.31
CA THR A 36 7.26 4.77 2.73
C THR A 36 7.40 4.41 1.25
N ILE A 37 6.68 3.36 0.84
CA ILE A 37 6.53 2.97 -0.57
C ILE A 37 5.17 3.47 -1.03
N GLU A 38 5.16 4.25 -2.10
CA GLU A 38 3.93 4.66 -2.77
C GLU A 38 3.85 3.98 -4.13
N VAL A 39 2.74 3.30 -4.37
CA VAL A 39 2.40 2.70 -5.66
C VAL A 39 1.23 3.50 -6.22
N THR A 40 1.45 4.22 -7.31
CA THR A 40 0.40 4.94 -8.03
C THR A 40 -0.25 4.05 -9.08
N PHE A 41 -1.53 4.24 -9.32
CA PHE A 41 -2.28 3.51 -10.33
C PHE A 41 -3.48 4.31 -10.81
N GLU A 42 -3.96 3.97 -12.01
CA GLU A 42 -5.22 4.45 -12.55
C GLU A 42 -6.19 3.28 -12.62
N THR A 43 -7.41 3.47 -12.11
CA THR A 43 -8.42 2.40 -12.10
C THR A 43 -9.83 3.00 -12.15
N SER A 44 -10.80 2.22 -12.62
CA SER A 44 -12.21 2.61 -12.60
C SER A 44 -12.77 2.50 -11.17
N SER A 45 -13.88 3.19 -10.89
CA SER A 45 -14.53 3.13 -9.57
C SER A 45 -15.00 1.72 -9.20
N GLU A 46 -15.43 0.91 -10.20
CA GLU A 46 -15.83 -0.49 -10.00
C GLU A 46 -14.63 -1.35 -9.58
N ASN A 47 -13.51 -1.23 -10.30
CA ASN A 47 -12.29 -1.94 -9.96
C ASN A 47 -11.72 -1.48 -8.60
N TYR A 48 -11.83 -0.19 -8.26
CA TYR A 48 -11.41 0.31 -6.96
C TYR A 48 -12.19 -0.31 -5.80
N ALA A 49 -13.50 -0.54 -5.96
CA ALA A 49 -14.30 -1.21 -4.93
C ALA A 49 -13.78 -2.63 -4.65
N GLU A 50 -13.37 -3.35 -5.69
CA GLU A 50 -12.76 -4.67 -5.54
C GLU A 50 -11.37 -4.62 -4.91
N VAL A 51 -10.52 -3.67 -5.32
CA VAL A 51 -9.21 -3.44 -4.69
C VAL A 51 -9.38 -3.15 -3.20
N LYS A 52 -10.31 -2.26 -2.84
CA LYS A 52 -10.62 -1.92 -1.44
C LYS A 52 -11.04 -3.16 -0.64
N ARG A 53 -11.88 -4.04 -1.22
CA ARG A 53 -12.31 -5.29 -0.60
C ARG A 53 -11.14 -6.23 -0.35
N VAL A 54 -10.32 -6.47 -1.38
CA VAL A 54 -9.17 -7.38 -1.30
C VAL A 54 -8.12 -6.87 -0.32
N MET A 55 -7.80 -5.58 -0.36
CA MET A 55 -6.82 -4.96 0.52
C MET A 55 -7.23 -5.00 1.99
N SER A 56 -8.51 -4.83 2.30
CA SER A 56 -9.03 -4.93 3.68
C SER A 56 -8.88 -6.35 4.26
N VAL A 57 -8.86 -7.39 3.41
CA VAL A 57 -8.61 -8.78 3.84
C VAL A 57 -7.12 -9.02 4.06
N MET A 58 -6.27 -8.52 3.15
CA MET A 58 -4.82 -8.73 3.24
C MET A 58 -4.16 -7.88 4.33
N ILE A 59 -4.71 -6.69 4.61
CA ILE A 59 -4.18 -5.73 5.58
C ILE A 59 -5.33 -5.26 6.48
N PRO A 60 -5.59 -5.95 7.61
CA PRO A 60 -6.78 -5.73 8.43
C PRO A 60 -6.96 -4.31 9.00
N ASN A 61 -5.88 -3.54 9.10
CA ASN A 61 -5.87 -2.18 9.65
C ASN A 61 -5.52 -1.13 8.58
N ILE A 62 -5.83 -1.38 7.31
CA ILE A 62 -5.61 -0.41 6.25
C ILE A 62 -6.54 0.80 6.41
N GLU A 63 -5.99 2.00 6.30
CA GLU A 63 -6.77 3.22 6.25
C GLU A 63 -7.31 3.41 4.83
N LEU A 64 -8.63 3.54 4.73
CA LEU A 64 -9.32 3.68 3.44
C LEU A 64 -9.74 5.15 3.28
N GLN A 65 -9.15 5.82 2.31
CA GLN A 65 -9.47 7.21 1.99
C GLN A 65 -10.40 7.27 0.77
N ASN A 66 -11.35 8.19 0.82
CA ASN A 66 -12.22 8.49 -0.32
C ASN A 66 -11.56 9.57 -1.19
N GLU A 67 -12.05 9.75 -2.42
CA GLU A 67 -11.65 10.89 -3.26
C GLU A 67 -11.95 12.19 -2.51
N GLY A 68 -10.91 13.02 -2.36
CA GLY A 68 -11.04 14.44 -2.00
C GLY A 68 -11.09 15.29 -3.26
#